data_AF-A0A7W9EPG6-F1
#
_entry.id   AF-A0A7W9EPG6-F1
#
_cell.length_a   1.000
_cell.length_b   1.000
_cell.length_c   1.000
_cell.angle_alpha   90.00
_cell.angle_beta   90.00
_cell.angle_gamma   90.00
#
_symmetry.space_group_name_H-M   'P 1'
#
loop_
_entity.id
_entity.type
_entity.pdbx_description
1 polymer ?
#
loop_
_entity_poly.entity_id
_entity_poly.type
_entity_poly.pdbx_seq_one_letter_code
_entity_poly.pdbx_strand_id
1 'polypeptide(L)'
;MTEGKFSQADADAVSDNPEWTAEDFAKAVPFDKAFPDLAAKMRATRGKQKAPTKVSTTLRLDRDVLERFKASGPGWQSRMNKALRAAAGI
;
A
#
# COMPACT_ATOMS: atom_id res chain seq x y z
N MET A 1 12.70 18.61 8.93
CA MET A 1 13.35 18.26 7.65
C MET A 1 14.07 16.96 7.93
N THR A 2 13.59 15.84 7.37
CA THR A 2 14.23 14.54 7.56
C THR A 2 15.59 14.56 6.89
N GLU A 3 16.65 14.28 7.64
CA GLU A 3 17.99 14.03 7.07
C GLU A 3 17.89 13.00 5.94
N GLY A 4 18.59 13.28 4.85
CA GLY A 4 18.61 12.41 3.68
C GLY A 4 19.12 11.02 4.05
N LYS A 5 18.49 10.00 3.47
CA LYS A 5 18.83 8.56 3.55
C LYS A 5 20.32 8.23 3.43
N PHE A 6 21.02 9.08 2.69
CA PHE A 6 22.31 8.80 2.07
C PHE A 6 23.16 10.08 2.11
N SER A 7 24.45 9.89 2.41
CA SER A 7 25.49 10.91 2.49
C SER A 7 26.22 11.06 1.14
N GLN A 8 27.04 12.12 1.00
CA GLN A 8 27.91 12.27 -0.17
C GLN A 8 28.90 11.10 -0.31
N ALA A 9 29.40 10.58 0.81
CA ALA A 9 30.29 9.41 0.80
C ALA A 9 29.61 8.16 0.21
N ASP A 10 28.30 8.00 0.41
CA ASP A 10 27.53 6.91 -0.19
C ASP A 10 27.40 7.06 -1.71
N ALA A 11 27.31 8.29 -2.21
CA ALA A 11 27.27 8.57 -3.64
C ALA A 11 28.65 8.36 -4.31
N ASP A 12 29.71 8.82 -3.65
CA ASP A 12 31.08 8.67 -4.16
C ASP A 12 31.49 7.19 -4.22
N ALA A 13 31.04 6.37 -3.26
CA ALA A 13 31.31 4.94 -3.20
C ALA A 13 30.72 4.11 -4.36
N VAL A 14 29.76 4.66 -5.11
CA VAL A 14 29.14 4.00 -6.27
C VAL A 14 29.36 4.78 -7.57
N SER A 15 30.22 5.80 -7.54
CA SER A 15 30.48 6.68 -8.68
C SER A 15 31.18 5.99 -9.85
N ASP A 16 31.79 4.83 -9.61
CA ASP A 16 32.49 3.99 -10.59
C ASP A 16 31.56 2.98 -11.28
N ASN A 17 30.27 2.94 -10.93
CA ASN A 17 29.33 2.03 -11.56
C ASN A 17 29.19 2.36 -13.06
N PRO A 18 29.52 1.41 -13.97
CA PRO A 18 29.49 1.68 -15.40
C PRO A 18 28.06 1.91 -15.91
N GLU A 19 27.96 2.69 -16.98
CA GLU A 19 26.71 2.87 -17.71
C GLU A 19 26.26 1.54 -18.34
N TRP A 20 24.95 1.31 -18.33
CA TRP A 20 24.37 0.12 -18.95
C TRP A 20 24.51 0.18 -20.47
N THR A 21 25.07 -0.87 -21.05
CA THR A 21 25.19 -1.04 -22.51
C THR A 21 23.95 -1.70 -23.11
N ALA A 22 23.83 -1.67 -24.44
CA ALA A 22 22.74 -2.36 -25.13
C ALA A 22 22.79 -3.89 -24.90
N GLU A 23 23.99 -4.45 -24.77
CA GLU A 23 24.23 -5.86 -24.47
C GLU A 23 23.77 -6.23 -23.05
N ASP A 24 23.87 -5.31 -22.08
CA ASP A 24 23.38 -5.52 -20.72
C ASP A 24 21.85 -5.58 -20.69
N PHE A 25 21.19 -4.69 -21.42
CA PHE A 25 19.73 -4.75 -21.59
C PHE A 25 19.27 -6.02 -22.32
N ALA A 26 20.03 -6.50 -23.30
CA ALA A 26 19.70 -7.73 -24.01
C ALA A 26 19.75 -8.97 -23.10
N LYS A 27 20.58 -8.94 -22.04
CA LYS A 27 20.70 -10.01 -21.04
C LYS A 27 19.74 -9.85 -19.86
N ALA A 28 19.06 -8.71 -19.75
CA ALA A 28 18.16 -8.43 -18.64
C ALA A 28 16.97 -9.40 -18.63
N VAL A 29 16.65 -9.95 -17.47
CA VAL A 29 15.49 -10.81 -17.25
C VAL A 29 14.52 -10.15 -16.26
N PRO A 30 13.21 -10.42 -16.38
CA PRO A 30 12.24 -9.96 -15.40
C PRO A 30 12.61 -10.37 -13.98
N PHE A 31 12.33 -9.50 -13.00
CA PHE A 31 12.69 -9.72 -11.58
C PHE A 31 12.20 -11.08 -11.03
N ASP A 32 11.00 -11.51 -11.42
CA ASP A 32 10.43 -12.78 -10.95
C ASP A 32 11.05 -14.01 -11.60
N LYS A 33 11.77 -13.85 -12.71
CA LYS A 33 12.61 -14.88 -13.32
C LYS A 33 13.99 -14.90 -12.67
N ALA A 34 14.55 -13.73 -12.36
CA ALA A 34 15.84 -13.63 -11.66
C ALA A 34 15.77 -14.13 -10.21
N PHE A 35 14.68 -13.83 -9.50
CA PHE A 35 14.52 -14.11 -8.06
C PHE A 35 13.16 -14.75 -7.75
N PRO A 36 12.95 -16.01 -8.16
CA PRO A 36 11.63 -16.67 -8.06
C PRO A 36 11.12 -16.75 -6.61
N ASP A 37 11.98 -17.11 -5.65
CA ASP A 37 11.59 -17.28 -4.24
C ASP A 37 11.24 -15.95 -3.56
N LEU A 38 11.96 -14.88 -3.89
CA LEU A 38 11.69 -13.54 -3.36
C LEU A 38 10.41 -12.97 -3.97
N ALA A 39 10.21 -13.15 -5.27
CA ALA A 39 8.98 -12.75 -5.94
C ALA A 39 7.76 -13.50 -5.40
N ALA A 40 7.89 -14.79 -5.06
CA ALA A 40 6.83 -15.56 -4.39
C ALA A 40 6.49 -14.98 -3.00
N LYS A 41 7.51 -14.68 -2.19
CA LYS A 41 7.31 -14.05 -0.87
C LYS A 41 6.64 -12.68 -0.95
N MET A 42 7.08 -11.81 -1.87
CA MET A 42 6.50 -10.47 -2.05
C MET A 42 5.03 -10.52 -2.52
N ARG A 43 4.69 -11.47 -3.41
CA ARG A 43 3.30 -11.70 -3.84
C ARG A 43 2.42 -12.23 -2.72
N ALA A 44 2.99 -13.02 -1.79
CA ALA A 44 2.26 -13.51 -0.62
C ALA A 44 1.89 -12.39 0.36
N THR A 45 2.72 -11.33 0.46
CA THR A 45 2.50 -10.23 1.42
C THR A 45 1.39 -9.27 1.00
N ARG A 46 1.20 -9.06 -0.31
CA ARG A 46 0.16 -8.16 -0.84
C ARG A 46 -0.74 -8.92 -1.80
N GLY A 47 -1.72 -9.62 -1.25
CA GLY A 47 -2.76 -10.23 -2.06
C GLY A 47 -3.49 -9.17 -2.90
N LYS A 48 -3.97 -9.56 -4.10
CA LYS A 48 -5.00 -8.77 -4.81
C LYS A 48 -6.09 -8.41 -3.80
N GLN A 49 -6.54 -7.17 -3.78
CA GLN A 49 -7.70 -6.79 -2.99
C GLN A 49 -8.92 -7.56 -3.55
N LYS A 50 -9.17 -8.76 -3.01
CA LYS A 50 -10.17 -9.71 -3.53
C LYS A 50 -11.61 -9.27 -3.25
N ALA A 51 -11.80 -8.38 -2.28
CA ALA A 51 -13.10 -7.79 -1.99
C ALA A 51 -13.28 -6.49 -2.80
N PRO A 52 -14.50 -6.19 -3.29
CA PRO A 52 -14.81 -4.88 -3.84
C PRO A 52 -14.33 -3.79 -2.89
N THR A 53 -13.54 -2.85 -3.42
CA THR A 53 -13.13 -1.65 -2.68
C THR A 53 -14.36 -0.95 -2.14
N LYS A 54 -14.35 -0.61 -0.85
CA LYS A 54 -15.35 0.29 -0.26
C LYS A 54 -15.45 1.53 -1.15
N VAL A 55 -16.66 1.88 -1.57
CA VAL A 55 -16.89 3.10 -2.35
C VAL A 55 -16.85 4.28 -1.39
N SER A 56 -15.93 5.22 -1.62
CA SER A 56 -15.91 6.49 -0.90
C SER A 56 -17.01 7.39 -1.47
N THR A 57 -17.96 7.79 -0.64
CA THR A 57 -19.02 8.72 -1.01
C THR A 57 -19.25 9.72 0.11
N THR A 58 -19.77 10.90 -0.22
CA THR A 58 -20.14 11.92 0.76
C THR A 58 -21.57 11.66 1.23
N LEU A 59 -21.74 11.32 2.50
CA LEU A 59 -23.04 11.15 3.17
C LEU A 59 -23.20 12.22 4.26
N ARG A 60 -24.35 12.88 4.30
CA ARG A 60 -24.73 13.75 5.42
C ARG A 60 -25.38 12.89 6.51
N LEU A 61 -24.90 13.06 7.74
CA LEU A 61 -25.40 12.36 8.92
C LEU A 61 -25.73 13.41 9.98
N ASP A 62 -26.72 13.10 10.82
CA ASP A 62 -26.98 13.89 12.02
C ASP A 62 -25.76 13.87 12.95
N ARG A 63 -25.56 15.00 13.63
CA ARG A 63 -24.36 15.22 14.43
C ARG A 63 -24.23 14.22 15.58
N ASP A 64 -25.33 13.94 16.26
CA ASP A 64 -25.41 13.00 17.37
C ASP A 64 -25.05 11.57 16.97
N VAL A 65 -25.52 11.11 15.80
CA VAL A 65 -25.17 9.81 15.23
C VAL A 65 -23.66 9.73 14.99
N LEU A 66 -23.07 10.74 14.36
CA LEU A 66 -21.63 10.75 14.07
C LEU A 66 -20.80 10.74 15.35
N GLU A 67 -21.16 11.56 16.34
CA GLU A 67 -20.45 11.64 17.62
C GLU A 67 -20.59 10.33 18.42
N ARG A 68 -21.75 9.69 18.42
CA ARG A 68 -21.97 8.39 19.05
C ARG A 68 -21.02 7.33 18.52
N PHE A 69 -20.83 7.27 17.19
CA PHE A 69 -19.88 6.33 16.59
C PHE A 69 -18.43 6.75 16.89
N LYS A 70 -18.03 8.02 16.70
CA LYS A 70 -16.66 8.46 17.00
C LYS A 70 -16.23 8.18 18.44
N ALA A 71 -17.14 8.37 19.40
CA ALA A 71 -16.89 8.11 20.82
C ALA A 71 -16.52 6.64 21.12
N SER A 72 -16.83 5.70 20.22
CA SER A 72 -16.40 4.30 20.36
C SER A 72 -14.91 4.07 20.04
N GLY A 73 -14.16 5.11 19.65
CA GLY A 73 -12.72 5.05 19.44
C GLY A 73 -12.29 4.50 18.08
N PRO A 74 -11.04 4.03 17.94
CA PRO A 74 -10.51 3.49 16.69
C PRO A 74 -11.44 2.42 16.07
N GLY A 75 -11.58 2.46 14.75
CA GLY A 75 -12.47 1.55 14.02
C GLY A 75 -13.96 1.92 14.03
N TRP A 76 -14.33 3.12 14.48
CA TRP A 76 -15.74 3.56 14.53
C TRP A 76 -16.43 3.51 13.15
N GLN A 77 -15.71 3.84 12.07
CA GLN A 77 -16.26 3.74 10.71
C GLN A 77 -16.60 2.31 10.32
N SER A 78 -15.80 1.33 10.76
CA SER A 78 -16.08 -0.09 10.52
C SER A 78 -17.32 -0.55 11.30
N ARG A 79 -17.49 -0.08 12.54
CA ARG A 79 -18.71 -0.34 13.34
C ARG A 79 -19.95 0.30 12.71
N MET A 80 -19.83 1.54 12.23
CA MET A 80 -20.89 2.24 11.49
C MET A 80 -21.29 1.47 10.23
N ASN A 81 -20.31 1.03 9.43
CA ASN A 81 -20.57 0.22 8.24
C ASN A 81 -21.26 -1.11 8.58
N LYS A 82 -20.91 -1.76 9.70
CA LYS A 82 -21.61 -2.98 10.17
C LYS A 82 -23.07 -2.70 10.55
N ALA A 83 -23.34 -1.59 11.23
CA ALA A 83 -24.70 -1.18 11.58
C ALA A 83 -25.54 -0.87 10.33
N LEU A 84 -24.96 -0.16 9.35
CA LEU A 84 -25.64 0.12 8.07
C LEU A 84 -25.97 -1.16 7.29
N ARG A 85 -25.06 -2.14 7.29
CA ARG A 85 -25.29 -3.45 6.67
C ARG A 85 -26.43 -4.21 7.35
N ALA A 86 -26.41 -4.28 8.69
CA ALA A 86 -27.46 -4.92 9.46
C ALA A 86 -28.84 -4.25 9.21
N ALA A 87 -28.89 -2.91 9.15
CA ALA A 87 -30.11 -2.17 8.86
C ALA A 87 -30.62 -2.38 7.42
N ALA A 88 -29.69 -2.58 6.46
CA ALA A 88 -30.02 -2.85 5.07
C ALA A 88 -30.25 -4.35 4.77
N GLY A 89 -30.02 -5.25 5.73
CA GLY A 89 -30.17 -6.70 5.57
C GLY A 89 -29.08 -7.37 4.72
N ILE A 90 -27.85 -6.82 4.70
CA ILE A 90 -26.69 -7.32 3.92
C ILE A 90 -25.41 -7.50 4.77
#